data_AF-A0A0V8SLT3-F1
#
_entry.id   AF-A0A0V8SLT3-F1
#
_cell.length_a   1.000
_cell.length_b   1.000
_cell.length_c   1.000
_cell.angle_alpha   90.00
_cell.angle_beta   90.00
_cell.angle_gamma   90.00
#
_symmetry.space_group_name_H-M   'P 1'
#
loop_
_entity.id
_entity.type
_entity.pdbx_description
1 polymer ?
#
loop_
_entity_poly.entity_id
_entity_poly.type
_entity_poly.pdbx_seq_one_letter_code
_entity_poly.pdbx_strand_id
1 'polypeptide(L)'
;EPTMTETPAVTPAALPVPDVARSGRAVLDEVATAVVGMAEPLRIALAALLAGGHVLFEDVPGLGKTLAARSLATALGLDFRRIQCTPDLLPSDVTGSSVFDPATSEFTFRPGPVFTGLLLADEINRTAPKTQSALLEAMAERQVSVDGTTHPLPAPFHVVATSNPVEYEGTYPLPEAQLDRFMVRLAVGYPGRDAEVDVLARRLERRREAAPVGQVVDVATLLAMQAGVEAVTVDPDVLAYAVDLAAGTRAHAAVEVGASPRGSQALVLVARALAVLDGRDYVTPEDVKAVAVPALAHRLSLSPQAWAAGLAPEAVVREVLAQVPGPTTARRA
;
A
#
# COMPACT_ATOMS: atom_id res chain seq x y z
N GLU A 1 30.72 -23.30 -8.46
CA GLU A 1 30.47 -21.89 -8.09
C GLU A 1 30.47 -21.01 -9.32
N PRO A 2 29.33 -20.43 -9.71
CA PRO A 2 29.30 -19.13 -10.34
C PRO A 2 28.91 -18.09 -9.28
N THR A 3 29.85 -17.21 -8.97
CA THR A 3 29.64 -16.01 -8.15
C THR A 3 28.54 -15.18 -8.81
N MET A 4 27.36 -15.08 -8.17
CA MET A 4 26.37 -14.07 -8.54
C MET A 4 27.00 -12.71 -8.28
N THR A 5 27.38 -12.04 -9.37
CA THR A 5 27.80 -10.64 -9.39
C THR A 5 26.76 -9.79 -8.65
N GLU A 6 27.16 -9.23 -7.51
CA GLU A 6 26.49 -8.06 -6.94
C GLU A 6 26.38 -7.01 -8.03
N THR A 7 25.15 -6.77 -8.50
CA THR A 7 24.88 -5.63 -9.36
C THR A 7 25.00 -4.40 -8.46
N PRO A 8 25.91 -3.46 -8.72
CA PRO A 8 26.01 -2.26 -7.91
C PRO A 8 24.67 -1.54 -7.94
N ALA A 9 24.14 -1.17 -6.77
CA ALA A 9 22.91 -0.40 -6.65
C ALA A 9 23.13 0.98 -7.28
N VAL A 10 22.86 1.09 -8.59
CA VAL A 10 22.79 2.37 -9.28
C VAL A 10 21.61 3.10 -8.66
N THR A 11 21.88 4.12 -7.84
CA THR A 11 20.83 5.04 -7.40
C THR A 11 20.18 5.61 -8.66
N PRO A 12 18.89 5.33 -8.91
CA PRO A 12 18.24 5.80 -10.12
C PRO A 12 18.25 7.33 -10.11
N ALA A 13 18.56 7.94 -11.24
CA ALA A 13 18.50 9.39 -11.37
C ALA A 13 17.07 9.84 -11.06
N ALA A 14 16.92 10.76 -10.10
CA ALA A 14 15.62 11.26 -9.68
C ALA A 14 14.90 11.94 -10.85
N LEU A 15 13.67 11.50 -11.12
CA LEU A 15 12.86 12.09 -12.17
C LEU A 15 12.29 13.45 -11.69
N PRO A 16 12.32 14.52 -12.52
CA PRO A 16 11.75 15.81 -12.15
C PRO A 16 10.26 15.72 -11.79
N VAL A 17 9.81 16.54 -10.84
CA VAL A 17 8.41 16.55 -10.37
C VAL A 17 7.37 16.64 -11.51
N PRO A 18 7.52 17.51 -12.54
CA PRO A 18 6.56 17.56 -13.64
C PRO A 18 6.47 16.25 -14.45
N ASP A 19 7.58 15.52 -14.55
CA ASP A 19 7.64 14.25 -15.25
C ASP A 19 7.02 13.13 -14.41
N VAL A 20 7.25 13.12 -13.09
CA VAL A 20 6.56 12.21 -12.16
C VAL A 20 5.05 12.44 -12.18
N ALA A 21 4.61 13.70 -12.14
CA ALA A 21 3.20 14.06 -12.19
C ALA A 21 2.54 13.62 -13.52
N ARG A 22 3.21 13.84 -14.65
CA ARG A 22 2.73 13.41 -15.97
C ARG A 22 2.60 11.89 -16.06
N SER A 23 3.64 11.15 -15.66
CA SER A 23 3.61 9.69 -15.66
C SER A 23 2.59 9.13 -14.68
N GLY A 24 2.48 9.71 -13.48
CA GLY A 24 1.49 9.32 -12.47
C GLY A 24 0.06 9.53 -12.94
N ARG A 25 -0.23 10.66 -13.62
CA ARG A 25 -1.53 10.90 -14.26
C ARG A 25 -1.81 9.89 -15.35
N ALA A 26 -0.85 9.62 -16.23
CA ALA A 26 -1.02 8.62 -17.29
C ALA A 26 -1.29 7.22 -16.72
N VAL A 27 -0.63 6.83 -15.64
CA VAL A 27 -0.90 5.56 -14.92
C VAL A 27 -2.32 5.54 -14.37
N LEU A 28 -2.76 6.61 -13.68
CA LEU A 28 -4.12 6.68 -13.13
C LEU A 28 -5.20 6.68 -14.21
N ASP A 29 -4.99 7.42 -15.30
CA ASP A 29 -5.91 7.48 -16.44
C ASP A 29 -6.04 6.11 -17.12
N GLU A 30 -4.92 5.42 -17.31
CA GLU A 30 -4.90 4.08 -17.89
C GLU A 30 -5.62 3.06 -16.97
N VAL A 31 -5.35 3.09 -15.66
CA VAL A 31 -6.04 2.22 -14.70
C VAL A 31 -7.54 2.54 -14.62
N ALA A 32 -7.92 3.81 -14.77
CA ALA A 32 -9.32 4.24 -14.77
C ALA A 32 -10.11 3.75 -15.99
N THR A 33 -9.45 3.26 -17.06
CA THR A 33 -10.14 2.56 -18.17
C THR A 33 -10.72 1.21 -17.72
N ALA A 34 -10.09 0.58 -16.72
CA ALA A 34 -10.42 -0.73 -16.21
C ALA A 34 -11.23 -0.68 -14.90
N VAL A 35 -10.86 0.23 -14.01
CA VAL A 35 -11.38 0.33 -12.64
C VAL A 35 -12.15 1.64 -12.50
N VAL A 36 -13.46 1.55 -12.33
CA VAL A 36 -14.35 2.70 -12.19
C VAL A 36 -14.73 2.85 -10.71
N GLY A 37 -14.94 4.10 -10.26
CA GLY A 37 -15.39 4.38 -8.89
C GLY A 37 -14.29 4.30 -7.82
N MET A 38 -13.02 4.12 -8.20
CA MET A 38 -11.88 4.05 -7.27
C MET A 38 -10.86 5.17 -7.47
N ALA A 39 -11.23 6.32 -8.03
CA ALA A 39 -10.27 7.37 -8.37
C ALA A 39 -9.39 7.80 -7.18
N GLU A 40 -10.01 8.11 -6.04
CA GLU A 40 -9.27 8.54 -4.84
C GLU A 40 -8.48 7.39 -4.17
N PRO A 41 -9.06 6.19 -3.91
CA PRO A 41 -8.28 5.06 -3.40
C PRO A 41 -7.09 4.68 -4.30
N LEU A 42 -7.25 4.70 -5.62
CA LEU A 42 -6.15 4.40 -6.56
C LEU A 42 -5.07 5.47 -6.54
N ARG A 43 -5.44 6.75 -6.44
CA ARG A 43 -4.51 7.87 -6.29
C ARG A 43 -3.68 7.72 -5.02
N ILE A 44 -4.31 7.43 -3.88
CA ILE A 44 -3.60 7.21 -2.61
C ILE A 44 -2.78 5.92 -2.64
N ALA A 45 -3.27 4.85 -3.27
CA ALA A 45 -2.52 3.62 -3.45
C ALA A 45 -1.25 3.86 -4.29
N LEU A 46 -1.36 4.56 -5.42
CA LEU A 46 -0.21 4.95 -6.23
C LEU A 46 0.78 5.81 -5.42
N ALA A 47 0.29 6.79 -4.67
CA ALA A 47 1.13 7.61 -3.80
C ALA A 47 1.89 6.75 -2.76
N ALA A 48 1.21 5.78 -2.13
CA ALA A 48 1.85 4.85 -1.20
C ALA A 48 2.90 3.95 -1.88
N LEU A 49 2.66 3.48 -3.11
CA LEU A 49 3.65 2.72 -3.89
C LEU A 49 4.85 3.59 -4.26
N LEU A 50 4.63 4.84 -4.68
CA LEU A 50 5.72 5.80 -4.96
C LEU A 50 6.51 6.20 -3.70
N ALA A 51 5.87 6.13 -2.53
CA ALA A 51 6.51 6.29 -1.23
C ALA A 51 7.23 5.01 -0.74
N GLY A 52 7.27 3.94 -1.54
CA GLY A 52 7.95 2.69 -1.16
C GLY A 52 7.14 1.79 -0.22
N GLY A 53 5.85 2.08 -0.01
CA GLY A 53 4.98 1.44 0.98
C GLY A 53 4.14 0.28 0.47
N HIS A 54 3.28 -0.22 1.37
CA HIS A 54 2.33 -1.30 1.13
C HIS A 54 0.91 -0.83 1.44
N VAL A 55 -0.08 -1.40 0.74
CA VAL A 55 -1.48 -0.95 0.76
C VAL A 55 -2.38 -2.07 1.27
N LEU A 56 -3.29 -1.75 2.18
CA LEU A 56 -4.36 -2.65 2.61
C LEU A 56 -5.71 -2.13 2.10
N PHE A 57 -6.42 -2.91 1.28
CA PHE A 57 -7.80 -2.63 0.88
C PHE A 57 -8.79 -3.39 1.76
N GLU A 58 -9.49 -2.67 2.63
CA GLU A 58 -10.51 -3.25 3.51
C GLU A 58 -11.90 -2.89 2.99
N ASP A 59 -12.70 -3.87 2.62
CA ASP A 59 -14.07 -3.67 2.15
C ASP A 59 -14.73 -4.99 1.74
N VAL A 60 -16.01 -4.93 1.41
CA VAL A 60 -16.79 -6.07 0.94
C VAL A 60 -16.26 -6.68 -0.39
N PRO A 61 -16.50 -7.98 -0.63
CA PRO A 61 -16.10 -8.66 -1.87
C PRO A 61 -16.74 -8.05 -3.12
N GLY A 62 -16.10 -8.26 -4.26
CA GLY A 62 -16.69 -7.92 -5.57
C GLY A 62 -16.49 -6.48 -6.04
N LEU A 63 -15.78 -5.64 -5.28
CA LEU A 63 -15.58 -4.23 -5.64
C LEU A 63 -14.44 -3.98 -6.64
N GLY A 64 -13.77 -5.01 -7.15
CA GLY A 64 -12.73 -4.85 -8.16
C GLY A 64 -11.32 -4.56 -7.62
N LYS A 65 -11.06 -4.80 -6.33
CA LYS A 65 -9.73 -4.62 -5.70
C LYS A 65 -8.63 -5.45 -6.38
N THR A 66 -8.94 -6.70 -6.72
CA THR A 66 -8.03 -7.58 -7.49
C THR A 66 -7.72 -6.99 -8.86
N LEU A 67 -8.71 -6.37 -9.52
CA LEU A 67 -8.52 -5.66 -10.78
C LEU A 67 -7.68 -4.40 -10.58
N ALA A 68 -7.92 -3.63 -9.51
CA ALA A 68 -7.13 -2.44 -9.15
C ALA A 68 -5.65 -2.76 -8.93
N ALA A 69 -5.33 -3.74 -8.08
CA ALA A 69 -3.96 -4.14 -7.81
C ALA A 69 -3.24 -4.63 -9.07
N ARG A 70 -3.89 -5.48 -9.87
CA ARG A 70 -3.34 -5.96 -11.15
C ARG A 70 -3.14 -4.83 -12.16
N SER A 71 -4.12 -3.93 -12.28
CA SER A 71 -4.05 -2.81 -13.21
C SER A 71 -2.92 -1.86 -12.86
N LEU A 72 -2.74 -1.53 -11.57
CA LEU A 72 -1.60 -0.76 -11.10
C LEU A 72 -0.28 -1.47 -11.41
N ALA A 73 -0.17 -2.77 -11.11
CA ALA A 73 1.05 -3.52 -11.41
C ALA A 73 1.40 -3.48 -12.91
N THR A 74 0.42 -3.73 -13.78
CA THR A 74 0.62 -3.69 -15.24
C THR A 74 0.99 -2.30 -15.73
N ALA A 75 0.27 -1.26 -15.30
CA ALA A 75 0.56 0.12 -15.71
C ALA A 75 1.95 0.59 -15.26
N LEU A 76 2.42 0.09 -14.11
CA LEU A 76 3.74 0.36 -13.55
C LEU A 76 4.87 -0.55 -14.07
N GLY A 77 4.55 -1.52 -14.94
CA GLY A 77 5.54 -2.46 -15.47
C GLY A 77 6.08 -3.45 -14.43
N LEU A 78 5.34 -3.71 -13.37
CA LEU A 78 5.72 -4.63 -12.29
C LEU A 78 5.27 -6.05 -12.57
N ASP A 79 6.16 -7.01 -12.30
CA ASP A 79 5.76 -8.41 -12.20
C ASP A 79 4.69 -8.56 -11.12
N PHE A 80 3.58 -9.19 -11.50
CA PHE A 80 2.42 -9.38 -10.65
C PHE A 80 2.28 -10.84 -10.23
N ARG A 81 2.17 -11.07 -8.92
CA ARG A 81 1.75 -12.36 -8.35
C ARG A 81 0.53 -12.15 -7.49
N ARG A 82 -0.33 -13.17 -7.45
CA ARG A 82 -1.50 -13.21 -6.57
C ARG A 82 -1.42 -14.46 -5.72
N ILE A 83 -1.64 -14.30 -4.43
CA ILE A 83 -1.94 -15.39 -3.50
C ILE A 83 -3.35 -15.21 -2.98
N GLN A 84 -4.07 -16.32 -2.87
CA GLN A 84 -5.31 -16.37 -2.10
C GLN A 84 -4.92 -16.83 -0.69
N CYS A 85 -5.19 -16.02 0.31
CA CYS A 85 -4.97 -16.41 1.69
C CYS A 85 -6.09 -17.37 2.11
N THR A 86 -5.68 -18.60 2.46
CA THR A 86 -6.55 -19.66 2.96
C THR A 86 -6.01 -20.19 4.29
N PRO A 87 -6.83 -20.89 5.10
CA PRO A 87 -6.39 -21.39 6.41
C PRO A 87 -5.24 -22.40 6.34
N ASP A 88 -5.12 -23.11 5.21
CA ASP A 88 -4.10 -24.13 4.94
C ASP A 88 -2.82 -23.57 4.31
N LEU A 89 -2.79 -22.30 3.92
CA LEU A 89 -1.62 -21.67 3.32
C LEU A 89 -0.43 -21.70 4.29
N LEU A 90 0.68 -22.32 3.88
CA LEU A 90 1.88 -22.44 4.69
C LEU A 90 2.82 -21.24 4.48
N PRO A 91 3.68 -20.91 5.45
CA PRO A 91 4.70 -19.87 5.28
C PRO A 91 5.57 -20.10 4.03
N SER A 92 5.96 -21.36 3.78
CA SER A 92 6.77 -21.76 2.62
C SER A 92 6.07 -21.54 1.27
N ASP A 93 4.73 -21.54 1.24
CA ASP A 93 3.98 -21.26 0.01
C ASP A 93 4.03 -19.78 -0.35
N VAL A 94 4.39 -18.92 0.61
CA VAL A 94 4.56 -17.47 0.45
C VAL A 94 6.03 -17.14 0.20
N THR A 95 6.93 -17.64 1.07
CA THR A 95 8.35 -17.31 1.06
C THR A 95 9.18 -18.16 0.09
N GLY A 96 8.68 -19.32 -0.31
CA GLY A 96 9.43 -20.32 -1.05
C GLY A 96 10.01 -21.41 -0.15
N SER A 97 10.55 -22.44 -0.77
CA SER A 97 11.09 -23.62 -0.10
C SER A 97 12.26 -24.23 -0.87
N SER A 98 13.11 -24.96 -0.17
CA SER A 98 14.15 -25.77 -0.80
C SER A 98 13.59 -27.11 -1.26
N VAL A 99 13.73 -27.40 -2.55
CA VAL A 99 13.27 -28.65 -3.16
C VAL A 99 14.50 -29.48 -3.52
N PHE A 100 14.52 -30.75 -3.10
CA PHE A 100 15.57 -31.69 -3.47
C PHE A 100 15.47 -32.00 -4.97
N ASP A 101 16.56 -31.78 -5.70
CA ASP A 101 16.71 -32.17 -7.10
C ASP A 101 17.42 -33.53 -7.17
N PRO A 102 16.72 -34.62 -7.56
CA PRO A 102 17.31 -35.95 -7.63
C PRO A 102 18.43 -36.08 -8.67
N ALA A 103 18.47 -35.20 -9.68
CA ALA A 103 19.48 -35.24 -10.74
C ALA A 103 20.84 -34.72 -10.24
N THR A 104 20.84 -33.69 -9.38
CA THR A 104 22.06 -33.12 -8.79
C THR A 104 22.33 -33.64 -7.38
N SER A 105 21.34 -34.26 -6.72
CA SER A 105 21.36 -34.59 -5.30
C SER A 105 21.55 -33.36 -4.39
N GLU A 106 21.10 -32.20 -4.85
CA GLU A 106 21.21 -30.93 -4.13
C GLU A 106 19.83 -30.35 -3.80
N PHE A 107 19.75 -29.58 -2.72
CA PHE A 107 18.57 -28.77 -2.41
C PHE A 107 18.64 -27.46 -3.18
N THR A 108 17.67 -27.21 -4.05
CA THR A 108 17.56 -25.97 -4.83
C THR A 108 16.42 -25.13 -4.30
N PHE A 109 16.70 -23.86 -4.00
CA PHE A 109 15.67 -22.91 -3.58
C PHE A 109 14.67 -22.65 -4.71
N ARG A 110 13.39 -22.80 -4.41
CA ARG A 110 12.27 -22.41 -5.28
C ARG A 110 11.63 -21.15 -4.69
N PRO A 111 11.78 -19.99 -5.36
CA PRO A 111 11.25 -18.73 -4.84
C PRO A 111 9.72 -18.78 -4.77
N GLY A 112 9.19 -18.28 -3.65
CA GLY A 112 7.75 -18.10 -3.46
C GLY A 112 7.20 -16.87 -4.22
N PRO A 113 5.88 -16.65 -4.16
CA PRO A 113 5.20 -15.54 -4.82
C PRO A 113 5.62 -14.14 -4.33
N VAL A 114 6.29 -14.02 -3.17
CA VAL A 114 6.86 -12.74 -2.72
C VAL A 114 8.01 -12.23 -3.59
N PHE A 115 8.65 -13.08 -4.40
CA PHE A 115 9.67 -12.67 -5.35
C PHE A 115 9.03 -12.10 -6.63
N THR A 116 8.48 -10.90 -6.51
CA THR A 116 7.74 -10.20 -7.57
C THR A 116 7.85 -8.67 -7.36
N GLY A 117 7.39 -7.86 -8.33
CA GLY A 117 7.31 -6.41 -8.16
C GLY A 117 6.11 -5.96 -7.32
N LEU A 118 4.93 -6.55 -7.58
CA LEU A 118 3.70 -6.33 -6.81
C LEU A 118 3.02 -7.67 -6.48
N LEU A 119 2.88 -7.96 -5.18
CA LEU A 119 2.15 -9.11 -4.67
C LEU A 119 0.75 -8.68 -4.20
N LEU A 120 -0.29 -9.31 -4.75
CA LEU A 120 -1.64 -9.25 -4.20
C LEU A 120 -1.86 -10.39 -3.21
N ALA A 121 -2.09 -10.05 -1.94
CA ALA A 121 -2.50 -10.99 -0.89
C ALA A 121 -4.00 -10.86 -0.62
N ASP A 122 -4.80 -11.70 -1.27
CA ASP A 122 -6.27 -11.63 -1.21
C ASP A 122 -6.78 -12.30 0.08
N GLU A 123 -7.62 -11.61 0.84
CA GLU A 123 -8.24 -12.08 2.09
C GLU A 123 -7.20 -12.49 3.15
N ILE A 124 -6.22 -11.61 3.41
CA ILE A 124 -5.09 -11.85 4.32
C ILE A 124 -5.53 -12.34 5.72
N ASN A 125 -6.72 -11.95 6.15
CA ASN A 125 -7.33 -12.36 7.40
C ASN A 125 -7.83 -13.82 7.41
N ARG A 126 -7.79 -14.58 6.32
CA ARG A 126 -8.19 -16.01 6.29
C ARG A 126 -7.05 -16.99 6.53
N THR A 127 -5.81 -16.50 6.57
CA THR A 127 -4.62 -17.33 6.75
C THR A 127 -4.15 -17.30 8.21
N ALA A 128 -3.55 -18.41 8.67
CA ALA A 128 -3.06 -18.54 10.04
C ALA A 128 -2.00 -17.46 10.40
N PRO A 129 -1.91 -17.03 11.67
CA PRO A 129 -0.99 -15.98 12.10
C PRO A 129 0.49 -16.21 11.75
N LYS A 130 0.93 -17.48 11.71
CA LYS A 130 2.32 -17.83 11.34
C LYS A 130 2.64 -17.46 9.88
N THR A 131 1.71 -17.71 8.97
CA THR A 131 1.90 -17.40 7.53
C THR A 131 1.70 -15.91 7.27
N GLN A 132 0.77 -15.25 7.97
CA GLN A 132 0.68 -13.78 7.98
C GLN A 132 2.02 -13.16 8.39
N SER A 133 2.65 -13.69 9.45
CA SER A 133 3.93 -13.19 9.96
C SER A 133 5.05 -13.32 8.92
N ALA A 134 5.10 -14.43 8.18
CA ALA A 134 6.10 -14.64 7.12
C ALA A 134 5.96 -13.63 5.97
N LEU A 135 4.73 -13.30 5.56
CA LEU A 135 4.48 -12.25 4.56
C LEU A 135 4.91 -10.87 5.07
N LEU A 136 4.59 -10.56 6.32
CA LEU A 136 4.88 -9.27 6.94
C LEU A 136 6.36 -9.07 7.27
N GLU A 137 7.09 -10.15 7.53
CA GLU A 137 8.55 -10.15 7.65
C GLU A 137 9.18 -9.84 6.29
N ALA A 138 8.73 -10.49 5.22
CA ALA A 138 9.18 -10.19 3.86
C ALA A 138 8.92 -8.72 3.47
N MET A 139 7.79 -8.15 3.89
CA MET A 139 7.47 -6.72 3.72
C MET A 139 8.44 -5.80 4.48
N ALA A 140 8.75 -6.13 5.73
CA ALA A 140 9.58 -5.28 6.59
C ALA A 140 11.07 -5.35 6.22
N GLU A 141 11.57 -6.56 5.99
CA GLU A 141 13.00 -6.84 5.80
C GLU A 141 13.41 -6.80 4.32
N ARG A 142 12.45 -6.82 3.38
CA ARG A 142 12.68 -6.89 1.92
C ARG A 142 13.57 -8.06 1.50
N GLN A 143 13.56 -9.12 2.30
CA GLN A 143 14.31 -10.35 2.08
C GLN A 143 13.57 -11.51 2.76
N VAL A 144 13.95 -12.73 2.40
CA VAL A 144 13.43 -13.95 2.99
C VAL A 144 14.59 -14.83 3.39
N SER A 145 14.52 -15.46 4.56
CA SER A 145 15.52 -16.46 4.98
C SER A 145 14.91 -17.87 4.94
N VAL A 146 15.51 -18.76 4.14
CA VAL A 146 15.12 -20.18 4.04
C VAL A 146 16.37 -21.03 4.24
N ASP A 147 16.28 -22.02 5.13
CA ASP A 147 17.38 -22.95 5.46
C ASP A 147 18.73 -22.27 5.78
N GLY A 148 18.67 -21.13 6.48
CA GLY A 148 19.84 -20.35 6.87
C GLY A 148 20.46 -19.49 5.76
N THR A 149 19.88 -19.50 4.54
CA THR A 149 20.29 -18.64 3.43
C THR A 149 19.30 -17.50 3.25
N THR A 150 19.81 -16.27 3.14
CA THR A 150 19.00 -15.07 2.93
C THR A 150 18.93 -14.74 1.45
N HIS A 151 17.72 -14.54 0.96
CA HIS A 151 17.40 -14.21 -0.43
C HIS A 151 16.75 -12.81 -0.48
N PRO A 152 17.38 -11.82 -1.11
CA PRO A 152 16.80 -10.48 -1.25
C PRO A 152 15.60 -10.50 -2.19
N LEU A 153 14.58 -9.69 -1.90
CA LEU A 153 13.45 -9.50 -2.81
C LEU A 153 13.79 -8.53 -3.95
N PRO A 154 13.11 -8.62 -5.11
CA PRO A 154 13.29 -7.67 -6.19
C PRO A 154 12.99 -6.23 -5.76
N ALA A 155 13.67 -5.25 -6.37
CA ALA A 155 13.39 -3.84 -6.17
C ALA A 155 12.71 -3.24 -7.41
N PRO A 156 11.56 -2.57 -7.28
CA PRO A 156 10.79 -2.39 -6.05
C PRO A 156 9.94 -3.64 -5.73
N PHE A 157 9.61 -3.83 -4.44
CA PHE A 157 8.69 -4.85 -3.96
C PHE A 157 7.56 -4.19 -3.17
N HIS A 158 6.32 -4.47 -3.55
CA HIS A 158 5.13 -3.96 -2.91
C HIS A 158 4.11 -5.06 -2.63
N VAL A 159 3.43 -4.96 -1.49
CA VAL A 159 2.26 -5.79 -1.17
C VAL A 159 1.01 -4.92 -1.21
N VAL A 160 0.01 -5.41 -1.94
CA VAL A 160 -1.37 -4.95 -1.86
C VAL A 160 -2.15 -6.09 -1.21
N ALA A 161 -2.64 -5.90 0.02
CA ALA A 161 -3.45 -6.90 0.70
C ALA A 161 -4.93 -6.52 0.64
N THR A 162 -5.82 -7.51 0.68
CA THR A 162 -7.25 -7.28 0.89
C THR A 162 -7.71 -7.95 2.18
N SER A 163 -8.67 -7.34 2.86
CA SER A 163 -9.34 -7.93 4.02
C SER A 163 -10.85 -7.71 3.88
N ASN A 164 -11.63 -8.73 4.26
CA ASN A 164 -13.08 -8.65 4.34
C ASN A 164 -13.51 -8.61 5.82
N PRO A 165 -14.07 -7.50 6.32
CA PRO A 165 -14.42 -7.37 7.74
C PRO A 165 -15.69 -8.14 8.14
N VAL A 166 -16.49 -8.64 7.18
CA VAL A 166 -17.81 -9.25 7.44
C VAL A 166 -17.72 -10.76 7.68
N GLU A 167 -16.60 -11.40 7.36
CA GLU A 167 -16.42 -12.85 7.56
C GLU A 167 -15.97 -13.17 8.99
N TYR A 168 -16.91 -13.71 9.78
CA TYR A 168 -16.68 -14.08 11.18
C TYR A 168 -16.14 -15.50 11.39
N GLU A 169 -16.27 -16.38 10.40
CA GLU A 169 -15.90 -17.80 10.53
C GLU A 169 -14.59 -18.10 9.80
N GLY A 170 -13.60 -18.64 10.52
CA GLY A 170 -12.31 -19.00 9.95
C GLY A 170 -11.38 -17.81 9.63
N THR A 171 -11.61 -16.65 10.25
CA THR A 171 -10.74 -15.48 10.10
C THR A 171 -9.85 -15.24 11.33
N TYR A 172 -8.63 -14.82 11.06
CA TYR A 172 -7.59 -14.41 11.99
C TYR A 172 -7.33 -12.91 11.76
N PRO A 173 -7.86 -12.01 12.61
CA PRO A 173 -7.62 -10.58 12.44
C PRO A 173 -6.12 -10.30 12.56
N LEU A 174 -5.63 -9.38 11.74
CA LEU A 174 -4.25 -8.91 11.85
C LEU A 174 -4.09 -8.15 13.17
N PRO A 175 -3.14 -8.53 14.04
CA PRO A 175 -2.76 -7.73 15.19
C PRO A 175 -2.38 -6.30 14.79
N GLU A 176 -2.53 -5.34 15.69
CA GLU A 176 -2.25 -3.93 15.41
C GLU A 176 -0.80 -3.70 14.99
N ALA A 177 0.14 -4.41 15.61
CA ALA A 177 1.56 -4.39 15.23
C ALA A 177 1.81 -4.87 13.78
N GLN A 178 0.93 -5.72 13.26
CA GLN A 178 0.98 -6.21 11.88
C GLN A 178 0.33 -5.20 10.92
N LEU A 179 -0.84 -4.66 11.27
CA LEU A 179 -1.50 -3.60 10.51
C LEU A 179 -0.61 -2.36 10.34
N ASP A 180 0.18 -2.01 11.36
CA ASP A 180 1.08 -0.85 11.33
C ASP A 180 2.15 -0.92 10.22
N ARG A 181 2.43 -2.11 9.67
CA ARG A 181 3.33 -2.31 8.52
C ARG A 181 2.73 -1.90 7.18
N PHE A 182 1.40 -1.77 7.08
CA PHE A 182 0.76 -1.17 5.91
C PHE A 182 0.82 0.35 6.03
N MET A 183 1.28 1.01 4.97
CA MET A 183 1.44 2.46 4.94
C MET A 183 0.07 3.14 5.00
N VAL A 184 -0.88 2.62 4.23
CA VAL A 184 -2.27 3.08 4.17
C VAL A 184 -3.25 1.90 4.20
N ARG A 185 -4.38 2.12 4.85
CA ARG A 185 -5.58 1.28 4.76
C ARG A 185 -6.67 2.05 4.03
N LEU A 186 -7.15 1.51 2.92
CA LEU A 186 -8.10 2.13 2.02
C LEU A 186 -9.42 1.37 2.07
N ALA A 187 -10.49 2.11 2.34
CA ALA A 187 -11.85 1.64 2.12
C ALA A 187 -12.28 1.98 0.70
N VAL A 188 -12.91 1.03 0.03
CA VAL A 188 -13.53 1.20 -1.27
C VAL A 188 -15.00 0.90 -1.08
N GLY A 189 -15.81 1.90 -0.75
CA GLY A 189 -17.25 1.70 -0.67
C GLY A 189 -17.85 1.31 -2.02
N TYR A 190 -19.12 0.89 -2.02
CA TYR A 190 -19.85 0.67 -3.27
C TYR A 190 -19.80 1.91 -4.17
N PRO A 191 -19.57 1.75 -5.48
CA PRO A 191 -19.62 2.88 -6.40
C PRO A 191 -20.99 3.55 -6.33
N GLY A 192 -21.01 4.87 -6.45
CA GLY A 192 -22.27 5.59 -6.63
C GLY A 192 -22.98 5.12 -7.89
N ARG A 193 -24.31 5.32 -7.95
CA ARG A 193 -25.18 4.87 -9.05
C ARG A 193 -24.58 5.11 -10.44
N ASP A 194 -24.09 6.31 -10.72
CA ASP A 194 -23.61 6.68 -12.06
C ASP A 194 -22.29 5.98 -12.41
N ALA A 195 -21.41 5.80 -11.43
CA ALA A 195 -20.19 5.02 -11.59
C ALA A 195 -20.51 3.53 -11.83
N GLU A 196 -21.51 2.99 -11.13
CA GLU A 196 -21.96 1.61 -11.33
C GLU A 196 -22.58 1.41 -12.73
N VAL A 197 -23.37 2.37 -13.22
CA VAL A 197 -23.88 2.37 -14.60
C VAL A 197 -22.74 2.41 -15.61
N ASP A 198 -21.70 3.23 -15.38
CA ASP A 198 -20.52 3.29 -16.26
C ASP A 198 -19.74 1.96 -16.27
N VAL A 199 -19.56 1.30 -15.12
CA VAL A 199 -18.98 -0.07 -15.04
C VAL A 199 -19.74 -1.04 -15.95
N LEU A 200 -21.07 -1.05 -15.85
CA LEU A 200 -21.91 -1.94 -16.63
C LEU A 200 -21.85 -1.61 -18.12
N ALA A 201 -21.92 -0.32 -18.49
CA ALA A 201 -21.84 0.13 -19.88
C ALA A 201 -20.51 -0.28 -20.52
N ARG A 202 -19.37 0.01 -19.86
CA ARG A 202 -18.03 -0.36 -20.35
C ARG A 202 -17.85 -1.86 -20.47
N ARG A 203 -18.38 -2.63 -19.52
CA ARG A 203 -18.33 -4.11 -19.59
C ARG A 203 -19.10 -4.64 -20.80
N LEU A 204 -20.31 -4.12 -21.05
CA LEU A 204 -21.14 -4.52 -22.19
C LEU A 204 -20.51 -4.14 -23.53
N GLU A 205 -19.95 -2.93 -23.63
CA GLU A 205 -19.26 -2.45 -24.83
C GLU A 205 -18.01 -3.29 -25.15
N ARG A 206 -17.19 -3.58 -24.13
CA ARG A 206 -15.95 -4.33 -24.28
C ARG A 206 -16.17 -5.78 -24.72
N ARG A 207 -17.33 -6.37 -24.38
CA ARG A 207 -17.67 -7.80 -24.62
C ARG A 207 -16.59 -8.78 -24.13
N ARG A 208 -15.78 -8.36 -23.16
CA ARG A 208 -14.72 -9.14 -22.51
C ARG A 208 -14.80 -8.90 -21.02
N GLU A 209 -14.51 -9.94 -20.25
CA GLU A 209 -14.53 -9.89 -18.80
C GLU A 209 -13.43 -8.97 -18.25
N ALA A 210 -12.21 -9.07 -18.77
CA ALA A 210 -11.09 -8.21 -18.37
C ALA A 210 -10.98 -6.96 -19.25
N ALA A 211 -10.76 -5.80 -18.63
CA ALA A 211 -10.19 -4.64 -19.32
C ALA A 211 -8.69 -4.88 -19.46
N PRO A 212 -8.12 -4.91 -20.68
CA PRO A 212 -6.68 -4.90 -20.82
C PRO A 212 -6.19 -3.51 -20.39
N VAL A 213 -5.23 -3.50 -19.47
CA VAL A 213 -4.49 -2.30 -19.06
C VAL A 213 -3.13 -2.38 -19.72
N GLY A 214 -2.73 -1.30 -20.39
CA GLY A 214 -1.41 -1.15 -20.98
C GLY A 214 -0.35 -0.83 -19.94
N GLN A 215 0.90 -1.20 -20.22
CA GLN A 215 2.04 -0.71 -19.47
C GLN A 215 2.30 0.76 -19.84
N VAL A 216 2.40 1.64 -18.84
CA VAL A 216 2.63 3.08 -19.02
C VAL A 216 4.07 3.44 -18.72
N VAL A 217 4.64 2.86 -17.67
CA VAL A 217 6.05 3.02 -17.29
C VAL A 217 6.72 1.66 -17.10
N ASP A 218 8.04 1.62 -17.17
CA ASP A 218 8.83 0.45 -16.80
C ASP A 218 9.39 0.55 -15.38
N VAL A 219 10.00 -0.55 -14.90
CA VAL A 219 10.57 -0.64 -13.54
C VAL A 219 11.64 0.43 -13.30
N ALA A 220 12.47 0.71 -14.30
CA ALA A 220 13.52 1.73 -14.20
C ALA A 220 12.92 3.13 -14.02
N THR A 221 11.87 3.45 -14.78
CA THR A 221 11.13 4.70 -14.68
C THR A 221 10.40 4.80 -13.34
N LEU A 222 9.78 3.72 -12.85
CA LEU A 222 9.15 3.71 -11.54
C LEU A 222 10.16 4.00 -10.41
N LEU A 223 11.34 3.37 -10.45
CA LEU A 223 12.39 3.64 -9.47
C LEU A 223 12.88 5.11 -9.55
N ALA A 224 13.00 5.67 -10.76
CA ALA A 224 13.30 7.10 -10.96
C ALA A 224 12.19 8.02 -10.44
N MET A 225 10.91 7.62 -10.57
CA MET A 225 9.77 8.33 -9.99
C MET A 225 9.81 8.30 -8.45
N GLN A 226 10.11 7.14 -7.85
CA GLN A 226 10.30 7.01 -6.40
C GLN A 226 11.43 7.92 -5.90
N ALA A 227 12.58 7.94 -6.61
CA ALA A 227 13.68 8.85 -6.31
C ALA A 227 13.30 10.34 -6.49
N GLY A 228 12.46 10.67 -7.48
CA GLY A 228 11.90 12.02 -7.66
C GLY A 228 11.01 12.46 -6.50
N VAL A 229 10.17 11.55 -5.99
CA VAL A 229 9.36 11.79 -4.78
C VAL A 229 10.24 11.97 -3.55
N GLU A 230 11.26 11.13 -3.38
CA GLU A 230 12.23 11.20 -2.28
C GLU A 230 12.97 12.55 -2.23
N ALA A 231 13.27 13.13 -3.38
CA ALA A 231 14.02 14.39 -3.49
C ALA A 231 13.22 15.64 -3.06
N VAL A 232 11.89 15.57 -2.98
CA VAL A 232 11.05 16.70 -2.55
C VAL A 232 11.20 16.95 -1.04
N THR A 233 11.55 18.18 -0.69
CA THR A 233 11.68 18.61 0.69
C THR A 233 10.32 18.86 1.33
N VAL A 234 10.19 18.50 2.60
CA VAL A 234 8.99 18.77 3.41
C VAL A 234 9.33 19.87 4.41
N ASP A 235 8.49 20.89 4.46
CA ASP A 235 8.67 22.02 5.37
C ASP A 235 8.62 21.54 6.85
N PRO A 236 9.51 22.04 7.74
CA PRO A 236 9.50 21.69 9.16
C PRO A 236 8.14 21.88 9.85
N ASP A 237 7.35 22.88 9.46
CA ASP A 237 6.03 23.13 10.05
C ASP A 237 5.02 22.05 9.65
N VAL A 238 5.14 21.49 8.44
CA VAL A 238 4.33 20.35 7.99
C VAL A 238 4.76 19.06 8.71
N LEU A 239 6.06 18.88 8.96
CA LEU A 239 6.56 17.77 9.76
C LEU A 239 6.02 17.84 11.20
N ALA A 240 6.08 19.03 11.82
CA ALA A 240 5.53 19.27 13.15
C ALA A 240 4.02 18.98 13.17
N TYR A 241 3.27 19.46 12.17
CA TYR A 241 1.84 19.19 12.05
C TYR A 241 1.51 17.69 11.97
N ALA A 242 2.27 16.91 11.20
CA ALA A 242 2.08 15.46 11.13
C ALA A 242 2.35 14.75 12.47
N VAL A 243 3.35 15.23 13.23
CA VAL A 243 3.64 14.74 14.58
C VAL A 243 2.53 15.13 15.55
N ASP A 244 2.02 16.36 15.48
CA ASP A 244 0.93 16.85 16.33
C ASP A 244 -0.37 16.09 16.08
N LEU A 245 -0.68 15.73 14.83
CA LEU A 245 -1.80 14.85 14.52
C LEU A 245 -1.63 13.46 15.16
N ALA A 246 -0.45 12.86 15.04
CA ALA A 246 -0.18 11.57 15.67
C ALA A 246 -0.26 11.68 17.22
N ALA A 247 0.27 12.74 17.81
CA ALA A 247 0.18 13.00 19.24
C ALA A 247 -1.27 13.24 19.70
N GLY A 248 -2.06 13.96 18.90
CA GLY A 248 -3.49 14.17 19.10
C GLY A 248 -4.25 12.86 19.21
N THR A 249 -3.92 11.86 18.36
CA THR A 249 -4.53 10.53 18.46
C THR A 249 -4.17 9.81 19.76
N ARG A 250 -2.94 9.98 20.27
CA ARG A 250 -2.48 9.35 21.53
C ARG A 250 -3.10 10.00 22.78
N ALA A 251 -3.45 11.28 22.69
CA ALA A 251 -4.08 12.03 23.77
C ALA A 251 -5.63 11.94 23.74
N HIS A 252 -6.20 11.30 22.73
CA HIS A 252 -7.64 11.24 22.54
C HIS A 252 -8.31 10.31 23.56
N ALA A 253 -9.37 10.77 24.25
CA ALA A 253 -10.02 10.00 25.33
C ALA A 253 -10.62 8.66 24.89
N ALA A 254 -10.97 8.53 23.61
CA ALA A 254 -11.51 7.31 23.03
C ALA A 254 -10.43 6.27 22.62
N VAL A 255 -9.15 6.59 22.80
CA VAL A 255 -8.03 5.79 22.29
C VAL A 255 -7.22 5.22 23.47
N GLU A 256 -6.98 3.92 23.43
CA GLU A 256 -6.09 3.22 24.36
C GLU A 256 -4.64 3.23 23.86
N VAL A 257 -4.45 2.98 22.56
CA VAL A 257 -3.15 3.07 21.88
C VAL A 257 -3.31 3.91 20.61
N GLY A 258 -2.65 5.06 20.57
CA GLY A 258 -2.67 5.97 19.42
C GLY A 258 -1.62 5.63 18.36
N ALA A 259 -1.58 6.44 17.30
CA ALA A 259 -0.73 6.18 16.14
C ALA A 259 0.76 6.09 16.52
N SER A 260 1.46 5.08 15.99
CA SER A 260 2.90 4.87 16.17
C SER A 260 3.74 5.96 15.47
N PRO A 261 5.06 6.05 15.68
CA PRO A 261 5.95 6.88 14.85
C PRO A 261 5.90 6.53 13.35
N ARG A 262 5.58 5.27 13.00
CA ARG A 262 5.32 4.89 11.60
C ARG A 262 4.07 5.56 11.05
N GLY A 263 3.08 5.85 11.91
CA GLY A 263 1.91 6.65 11.57
C GLY A 263 2.27 8.04 11.05
N SER A 264 3.04 8.81 11.82
CA SER A 264 3.49 10.15 11.38
C SER A 264 4.43 10.08 10.17
N GLN A 265 5.27 9.05 10.08
CA GLN A 265 6.11 8.83 8.90
C GLN A 265 5.27 8.57 7.65
N ALA A 266 4.25 7.70 7.74
CA ALA A 266 3.36 7.40 6.62
C ALA A 266 2.58 8.64 6.15
N LEU A 267 2.12 9.50 7.08
CA LEU A 267 1.49 10.77 6.71
C LEU A 267 2.37 11.59 5.78
N VAL A 268 3.62 11.82 6.20
CA VAL A 268 4.55 12.69 5.47
C VAL A 268 4.94 12.07 4.14
N LEU A 269 5.26 10.77 4.11
CA LEU A 269 5.70 10.09 2.90
C LEU A 269 4.60 10.04 1.83
N VAL A 270 3.37 9.70 2.21
CA VAL A 270 2.25 9.65 1.27
C VAL A 270 1.80 11.06 0.86
N ALA A 271 1.76 12.02 1.79
CA ALA A 271 1.45 13.42 1.47
C ALA A 271 2.46 14.02 0.49
N ARG A 272 3.75 13.71 0.65
CA ARG A 272 4.80 14.10 -0.30
C ARG A 272 4.56 13.50 -1.69
N ALA A 273 4.24 12.21 -1.75
CA ALA A 273 3.93 11.57 -3.03
C ALA A 273 2.67 12.16 -3.69
N LEU A 274 1.63 12.52 -2.92
CA LEU A 274 0.45 13.20 -3.45
C LEU A 274 0.78 14.58 -4.01
N ALA A 275 1.57 15.38 -3.30
CA ALA A 275 2.01 16.69 -3.78
C ALA A 275 2.75 16.58 -5.12
N VAL A 276 3.66 15.60 -5.23
CA VAL A 276 4.40 15.32 -6.47
C VAL A 276 3.47 14.87 -7.59
N LEU A 277 2.50 14.00 -7.32
CA LEU A 277 1.49 13.59 -8.30
C LEU A 277 0.63 14.77 -8.78
N ASP A 278 0.46 15.81 -7.95
CA ASP A 278 -0.20 17.07 -8.31
C ASP A 278 0.73 18.05 -9.04
N GLY A 279 1.99 17.68 -9.29
CA GLY A 279 2.98 18.52 -9.96
C GLY A 279 3.60 19.58 -9.05
N ARG A 280 3.48 19.44 -7.73
CA ARG A 280 4.06 20.34 -6.74
C ARG A 280 5.33 19.74 -6.13
N ASP A 281 6.36 20.57 -5.99
CA ASP A 281 7.64 20.26 -5.36
C ASP A 281 7.67 20.68 -3.87
N TYR A 282 6.50 20.87 -3.27
CA TYR A 282 6.32 21.19 -1.86
C TYR A 282 5.04 20.55 -1.32
N VAL A 283 5.08 20.17 -0.04
CA VAL A 283 3.95 19.55 0.67
C VAL A 283 3.16 20.60 1.42
N THR A 284 1.84 20.52 1.36
CA THR A 284 0.91 21.40 2.09
C THR A 284 0.21 20.64 3.22
N PRO A 285 -0.35 21.35 4.21
CA PRO A 285 -1.17 20.72 5.25
C PRO A 285 -2.38 19.97 4.69
N GLU A 286 -2.93 20.40 3.56
CA GLU A 286 -4.07 19.72 2.92
C GLU A 286 -3.67 18.34 2.38
N ASP A 287 -2.43 18.15 1.92
CA ASP A 287 -1.92 16.84 1.52
C ASP A 287 -1.87 15.87 2.70
N VAL A 288 -1.44 16.37 3.87
CA VAL A 288 -1.41 15.59 5.11
C VAL A 288 -2.82 15.22 5.57
N LYS A 289 -3.77 16.18 5.51
CA LYS A 289 -5.17 15.93 5.87
C LYS A 289 -5.82 14.90 4.96
N ALA A 290 -5.54 14.94 3.65
CA ALA A 290 -6.10 14.01 2.68
C ALA A 290 -5.74 12.53 2.99
N VAL A 291 -4.53 12.29 3.52
CA VAL A 291 -4.04 10.94 3.85
C VAL A 291 -4.20 10.56 5.31
N ALA A 292 -4.68 11.46 6.15
CA ALA A 292 -4.71 11.25 7.59
C ALA A 292 -5.57 10.06 8.01
N VAL A 293 -6.78 9.93 7.47
CA VAL A 293 -7.63 8.77 7.77
C VAL A 293 -7.01 7.47 7.24
N PRO A 294 -6.62 7.36 5.95
CA PRO A 294 -5.95 6.17 5.43
C PRO A 294 -4.68 5.76 6.16
N ALA A 295 -3.91 6.72 6.67
CA ALA A 295 -2.65 6.43 7.35
C ALA A 295 -2.85 6.14 8.85
N LEU A 296 -3.75 6.82 9.55
CA LEU A 296 -3.79 6.73 11.02
C LEU A 296 -4.84 5.77 11.54
N ALA A 297 -5.98 5.61 10.86
CA ALA A 297 -7.14 4.94 11.44
C ALA A 297 -6.88 3.46 11.82
N HIS A 298 -6.11 2.71 11.02
CA HIS A 298 -5.74 1.31 11.33
C HIS A 298 -4.68 1.16 12.41
N ARG A 299 -4.12 2.27 12.89
CA ARG A 299 -3.08 2.31 13.92
C ARG A 299 -3.63 2.70 15.29
N LEU A 300 -4.95 2.82 15.43
CA LEU A 300 -5.61 3.17 16.68
C LEU A 300 -6.26 1.93 17.30
N SER A 301 -5.92 1.64 18.55
CA SER A 301 -6.72 0.76 19.40
C SER A 301 -7.63 1.62 20.25
N LEU A 302 -8.94 1.44 20.10
CA LEU A 302 -9.94 2.20 20.85
C LEU A 302 -10.06 1.66 22.28
N SER A 303 -10.43 2.54 23.21
CA SER A 303 -10.77 2.12 24.58
C SER A 303 -12.00 1.20 24.58
N PRO A 304 -12.12 0.29 25.56
CA PRO A 304 -13.28 -0.61 25.64
C PRO A 304 -14.63 0.11 25.62
N GLN A 305 -14.71 1.29 26.23
CA GLN A 305 -15.92 2.11 26.25
C GLN A 305 -16.26 2.68 24.88
N ALA A 306 -15.27 3.21 24.15
CA ALA A 306 -15.46 3.75 22.82
C ALA A 306 -15.82 2.66 21.81
N TRP A 307 -15.16 1.50 21.91
CA TRP A 307 -15.48 0.32 21.12
C TRP A 307 -16.92 -0.17 21.36
N ALA A 308 -17.33 -0.28 22.63
CA ALA A 308 -18.70 -0.67 22.98
C ALA A 308 -19.76 0.33 22.50
N ALA A 309 -19.41 1.61 22.38
CA ALA A 309 -20.26 2.65 21.82
C ALA A 309 -20.33 2.63 20.28
N GLY A 310 -19.59 1.73 19.61
CA GLY A 310 -19.55 1.63 18.16
C GLY A 310 -18.80 2.79 17.48
N LEU A 311 -17.90 3.47 18.19
CA LEU A 311 -17.08 4.52 17.60
C LEU A 311 -16.09 3.92 16.60
N ALA A 312 -16.01 4.51 15.40
CA ALA A 312 -15.06 4.09 14.37
C ALA A 312 -13.72 4.83 14.53
N PRO A 313 -12.56 4.17 14.38
CA PRO A 313 -11.24 4.83 14.42
C PRO A 313 -11.11 6.01 13.45
N GLU A 314 -11.76 5.93 12.29
CA GLU A 314 -11.80 7.00 11.29
C GLU A 314 -12.49 8.26 11.83
N ALA A 315 -13.50 8.11 12.71
CA ALA A 315 -14.16 9.25 13.36
C ALA A 315 -13.20 9.97 14.30
N VAL A 316 -12.43 9.22 15.10
CA VAL A 316 -11.40 9.79 15.98
C VAL A 316 -10.36 10.59 15.17
N VAL A 317 -9.87 10.05 14.05
CA VAL A 317 -8.92 10.79 13.21
C VAL A 317 -9.54 12.08 12.67
N ARG A 318 -10.80 12.07 12.24
CA ARG A 318 -11.52 13.28 11.80
C ARG A 318 -11.68 14.31 12.91
N GLU A 319 -11.95 13.88 14.14
CA GLU A 319 -12.01 14.76 15.32
C GLU A 319 -10.66 15.39 15.61
N VAL A 320 -9.58 14.60 15.58
CA VAL A 320 -8.20 15.10 15.75
C VAL A 320 -7.85 16.12 14.66
N LEU A 321 -8.20 15.86 13.40
CA LEU A 321 -7.99 16.81 12.29
C LEU A 321 -8.71 18.15 12.49
N ALA A 322 -9.88 18.14 13.14
CA ALA A 322 -10.64 19.35 13.43
C ALA A 322 -10.09 20.13 14.64
N GLN A 323 -9.42 19.45 15.57
CA GLN A 323 -8.90 20.04 16.81
C GLN A 323 -7.46 20.52 16.71
N VAL A 324 -6.60 19.77 16.00
CA VAL A 324 -5.18 20.12 15.87
C VAL A 324 -5.03 21.26 14.86
N PRO A 325 -4.53 22.43 15.26
CA PRO A 325 -4.40 23.57 14.36
C PRO A 325 -3.38 23.25 13.26
N GLY A 326 -3.74 23.55 12.01
CA GLY A 326 -2.79 23.52 10.91
C GLY A 326 -1.70 24.60 11.07
N PRO A 327 -0.52 24.42 10.47
CA PRO A 327 0.54 25.41 10.52
C PRO A 327 0.06 26.73 9.87
N THR A 328 0.37 27.84 10.53
CA THR A 328 -0.07 29.20 10.12
C THR A 328 0.75 29.76 8.96
N THR A 329 1.87 29.12 8.65
CA THR A 329 2.86 29.52 7.66
C THR A 329 2.54 28.91 6.31
N ALA A 330 1.60 29.53 5.59
CA ALA A 330 1.76 29.68 4.16
C ALA A 330 2.90 30.69 3.92
N ARG A 331 4.16 30.23 3.81
CA ARG A 331 5.24 31.09 3.28
C ARG A 331 5.65 30.54 1.93
N ARG A 332 5.16 31.21 0.89
CA ARG A 332 5.84 32.26 0.10
C ARG A 332 6.62 31.60 -1.03
N ALA A 333 6.01 31.69 -2.21
CA ALA A 333 6.69 31.58 -3.51
C ALA A 333 7.99 32.38 -3.55
#